data_AF-A0A812VD61-F1
#
_entry.id   AF-A0A812VD61-F1
#
_cell.length_a   1.000
_cell.length_b   1.000
_cell.length_c   1.000
_cell.angle_alpha   90.00
_cell.angle_beta   90.00
_cell.angle_gamma   90.00
#
_symmetry.space_group_name_H-M   'P 1'
#
loop_
_entity.id
_entity.type
_entity.pdbx_description
1 polymer ?
#
loop_
_entity_poly.entity_id
_entity_poly.type
_entity_poly.pdbx_seq_one_letter_code
_entity_poly.pdbx_strand_id
1 'polypeptide(L)'
;DKIVEVLYEGAPLIKRAPRYPVMVLVAIERVVLDDSEPTGLRVYAWAKLVKVWASLRWDVQAIRPGELKLVEGRLVTTLRRTKTSGPNRRIKEMPLCVSEAAFFENPAWLRVGFELLQWLATFGRDYLLPKLKPNFAVFEKKMAEYADVVAVSAAILQRACDSSALLDGAL
;
A
#
# COMPACT_ATOMS: atom_id res chain seq x y z
N ASP A 1 24.15 2.33 -12.82
CA ASP A 1 24.93 1.93 -11.63
C ASP A 1 25.90 0.87 -12.07
N LYS A 2 27.18 1.21 -12.27
CA LYS A 2 28.16 0.37 -13.00
C LYS A 2 28.34 -1.03 -12.39
N ILE A 3 28.14 -1.15 -11.08
CA ILE A 3 28.18 -2.43 -10.36
C ILE A 3 27.08 -3.39 -10.84
N VAL A 4 25.91 -2.85 -11.21
CA VAL A 4 24.80 -3.65 -11.72
C VAL A 4 25.06 -4.08 -13.16
N GLU A 5 25.70 -3.25 -13.99
CA GLU A 5 26.02 -3.65 -15.38
C GLU A 5 27.04 -4.80 -15.43
N VAL A 6 28.09 -4.74 -14.60
CA VAL A 6 29.14 -5.77 -14.55
C VAL A 6 28.60 -7.11 -14.02
N LEU A 7 27.61 -7.10 -13.12
CA LEU A 7 27.03 -8.33 -12.57
C LEU A 7 25.97 -8.98 -13.48
N TYR A 8 25.57 -8.32 -14.57
CA TYR A 8 24.49 -8.78 -15.45
C TYR A 8 24.96 -9.15 -16.87
N GLU A 9 26.27 -9.20 -17.12
CA GLU A 9 26.81 -9.74 -18.38
C GLU A 9 26.35 -11.20 -18.59
N GLY A 10 25.45 -11.40 -19.56
CA GLY A 10 24.94 -12.72 -19.96
C GLY A 10 23.69 -13.22 -19.21
N ALA A 11 23.17 -12.48 -18.21
CA ALA A 11 21.94 -12.86 -17.51
C ALA A 11 20.71 -12.16 -18.12
N PRO A 12 19.56 -12.85 -18.32
CA PRO A 12 18.34 -12.19 -18.78
C PRO A 12 17.97 -11.05 -17.82
N LEU A 13 17.73 -9.86 -18.37
CA LEU A 13 17.43 -8.65 -17.61
C LEU A 13 16.25 -8.90 -16.65
N ILE A 14 16.56 -9.13 -15.37
CA ILE A 14 15.54 -9.21 -14.34
C ILE A 14 15.02 -7.79 -14.16
N LYS A 15 13.84 -7.49 -14.72
CA LYS A 15 13.12 -6.23 -14.45
C LYS A 15 12.87 -6.13 -12.94
N ARG A 16 13.75 -5.39 -12.25
CA ARG A 16 13.56 -5.05 -10.84
C ARG A 16 12.43 -4.04 -10.76
N ALA A 17 11.58 -4.19 -9.74
CA ALA A 17 10.57 -3.18 -9.47
C ALA A 17 11.29 -1.84 -9.19
N PRO A 18 10.87 -0.72 -9.81
CA PRO A 18 11.38 0.59 -9.48
C PRO A 18 11.24 0.82 -7.97
N ARG A 19 12.34 1.26 -7.34
CA ARG A 19 12.28 1.68 -5.94
C ARG A 19 11.58 3.04 -5.89
N TYR A 20 10.61 3.19 -4.99
CA TYR A 20 10.02 4.50 -4.76
C TYR A 20 11.08 5.40 -4.11
N PRO A 21 11.35 6.60 -4.66
CA PRO A 21 12.10 7.62 -3.95
C PRO A 21 11.41 7.94 -2.61
N VAL A 22 12.18 8.20 -1.56
CA VAL A 22 11.62 8.48 -0.22
C VAL A 22 10.64 9.66 -0.25
N MET A 23 10.96 10.71 -1.01
CA MET A 23 10.08 11.86 -1.19
C MET A 23 8.69 11.50 -1.75
N VAL A 24 8.62 10.49 -2.62
CA VAL A 24 7.33 10.00 -3.13
C VAL A 24 6.54 9.30 -2.01
N LEU A 25 7.20 8.58 -1.12
CA LEU A 25 6.55 7.92 0.03
C LEU A 25 6.04 8.96 1.03
N VAL A 26 6.82 10.02 1.31
CA VAL A 26 6.39 11.18 2.12
C VAL A 26 5.14 11.82 1.52
N ALA A 27 5.14 12.09 0.22
CA ALA A 27 3.99 12.69 -0.44
C ALA A 27 2.75 11.77 -0.42
N ILE A 28 2.93 10.45 -0.49
CA ILE A 28 1.83 9.49 -0.33
C ILE A 28 1.31 9.48 1.12
N GLU A 29 2.18 9.62 2.14
CA GLU A 29 1.74 9.78 3.55
C GLU A 29 0.82 10.99 3.71
N ARG A 30 1.14 12.12 3.05
CA ARG A 30 0.28 13.31 3.03
C ARG A 30 -1.07 13.05 2.39
N VAL A 31 -1.12 12.34 1.25
CA VAL A 31 -2.40 11.96 0.61
C VAL A 31 -3.28 11.13 1.56
N VAL A 32 -2.70 10.29 2.42
CA VAL A 32 -3.50 9.55 3.42
C VAL A 32 -4.14 10.50 4.44
N LEU A 33 -3.40 11.55 4.83
CA LEU A 33 -3.80 12.48 5.88
C LEU A 33 -4.64 13.65 5.37
N ASP A 34 -4.65 13.92 4.07
CA ASP A 34 -5.40 15.02 3.46
C ASP A 34 -6.90 14.73 3.46
N ASP A 35 -7.66 15.54 4.21
CA ASP A 35 -9.12 15.42 4.28
C ASP A 35 -9.86 15.96 3.05
N SER A 36 -9.17 16.69 2.16
CA SER A 36 -9.72 17.13 0.88
C SER A 36 -9.74 16.03 -0.18
N GLU A 37 -8.95 14.97 0.00
CA GLU A 37 -8.86 13.85 -0.94
C GLU A 37 -10.01 12.84 -0.76
N PRO A 38 -10.48 12.18 -1.84
CA PRO A 38 -11.52 11.17 -1.75
C PRO A 38 -11.15 10.02 -0.80
N THR A 39 -12.04 9.68 0.13
CA THR A 39 -11.79 8.67 1.18
C THR A 39 -11.24 7.35 0.64
N GLY A 40 -11.81 6.83 -0.45
CA GLY A 40 -11.36 5.58 -1.05
C GLY A 40 -9.95 5.66 -1.64
N LEU A 41 -9.56 6.82 -2.18
CA LEU A 41 -8.21 7.09 -2.64
C LEU A 41 -7.22 7.07 -1.47
N ARG A 42 -7.57 7.71 -0.35
CA ARG A 42 -6.76 7.75 0.88
C ARG A 42 -6.50 6.33 1.41
N VAL A 43 -7.51 5.47 1.39
CA VAL A 43 -7.36 4.04 1.76
C VAL A 43 -6.40 3.31 0.81
N TYR A 44 -6.46 3.59 -0.50
CA TYR A 44 -5.52 2.99 -1.46
C TYR A 44 -4.08 3.50 -1.27
N ALA A 45 -3.90 4.79 -0.97
CA ALA A 45 -2.60 5.38 -0.63
C ALA A 45 -2.02 4.69 0.62
N TRP A 46 -2.83 4.53 1.66
CA TRP A 46 -2.45 3.82 2.87
C TRP A 46 -2.07 2.36 2.59
N ALA A 47 -2.87 1.62 1.81
CA ALA A 47 -2.56 0.23 1.48
C ALA A 47 -1.27 0.09 0.66
N LYS A 48 -0.93 1.10 -0.17
CA LYS A 48 0.36 1.17 -0.86
C LYS A 48 1.51 1.35 0.12
N LEU A 49 1.38 2.20 1.13
CA LEU A 49 2.40 2.36 2.17
C LEU A 49 2.55 1.09 3.03
N VAL A 50 1.44 0.46 3.43
CA VAL A 50 1.47 -0.84 4.13
C VAL A 50 2.22 -1.88 3.29
N LYS A 51 1.97 -1.94 1.98
CA LYS A 51 2.69 -2.82 1.07
C LYS A 51 4.21 -2.55 1.08
N VAL A 52 4.62 -1.29 1.09
CA VAL A 52 6.04 -0.89 1.11
C VAL A 52 6.68 -1.30 2.44
N TRP A 53 6.10 -0.89 3.56
CA TRP A 53 6.63 -1.16 4.90
C TRP A 53 6.62 -2.65 5.27
N ALA A 54 5.60 -3.40 4.84
CA ALA A 54 5.52 -4.85 5.03
C ALA A 54 6.25 -5.66 3.93
N SER A 55 6.95 -5.00 3.00
CA SER A 55 7.68 -5.64 1.89
C SER A 55 6.83 -6.61 1.04
N LEU A 56 5.55 -6.29 0.86
CA LEU A 56 4.59 -7.13 0.15
C LEU A 56 4.62 -6.91 -1.38
N ARG A 57 4.19 -7.92 -2.13
CA ARG A 57 3.95 -7.84 -3.58
C ARG A 57 2.47 -7.64 -3.88
N TRP A 58 1.89 -8.50 -4.71
CA TRP A 58 0.44 -8.58 -4.91
C TRP A 58 -0.26 -9.27 -3.74
N ASP A 59 0.49 -9.97 -2.87
CA ASP A 59 -0.02 -10.62 -1.67
C ASP A 59 -0.68 -9.64 -0.68
N VAL A 60 -0.53 -8.32 -0.86
CA VAL A 60 -1.32 -7.30 -0.14
C VAL A 60 -2.83 -7.51 -0.32
N GLN A 61 -3.27 -7.99 -1.49
CA GLN A 61 -4.67 -8.30 -1.73
C GLN A 61 -5.13 -9.58 -1.00
N ALA A 62 -4.23 -10.38 -0.42
CA ALA A 62 -4.60 -11.54 0.39
C ALA A 62 -4.82 -11.17 1.88
N ILE A 63 -4.59 -9.91 2.27
CA ILE A 63 -4.92 -9.42 3.61
C ILE A 63 -6.44 -9.42 3.75
N ARG A 64 -6.93 -10.05 4.82
CA ARG A 64 -8.33 -10.05 5.18
C ARG A 64 -8.59 -8.89 6.14
N PRO A 65 -9.40 -7.89 5.76
CA PRO A 65 -9.69 -6.74 6.64
C PRO A 65 -10.25 -7.14 8.00
N GLY A 66 -11.06 -8.21 8.08
CA GLY A 66 -11.61 -8.70 9.34
C GLY A 66 -10.58 -9.35 10.28
N GLU A 67 -9.42 -9.75 9.77
CA GLU A 67 -8.30 -10.28 10.56
C GLU A 67 -7.22 -9.20 10.83
N LEU A 68 -7.42 -7.98 10.32
CA LEU A 68 -6.49 -6.86 10.49
C LEU A 68 -6.81 -6.11 11.78
N LYS A 69 -5.78 -5.91 12.62
CA LYS A 69 -5.93 -5.24 13.92
C LYS A 69 -4.84 -4.20 14.11
N LEU A 70 -5.17 -3.12 14.81
CA LEU A 70 -4.19 -2.17 15.33
C LEU A 70 -4.07 -2.43 16.84
N VAL A 71 -2.93 -2.96 17.28
CA VAL A 71 -2.67 -3.34 18.68
C VAL A 71 -1.41 -2.64 19.12
N GLU A 72 -1.49 -1.81 20.17
CA GLU A 72 -0.33 -1.07 20.71
C GLU A 72 0.46 -0.31 19.62
N GLY A 73 -0.26 0.40 18.74
CA GLY A 73 0.36 1.15 17.63
C GLY A 73 0.87 0.27 16.47
N ARG A 74 0.63 -1.04 16.49
CA ARG A 74 1.10 -1.97 15.45
C ARG A 74 -0.05 -2.53 14.65
N LEU A 75 0.02 -2.38 13.33
CA LEU A 75 -0.89 -3.03 12.40
C LEU A 75 -0.46 -4.48 12.21
N VAL A 76 -1.29 -5.40 12.69
CA VAL A 76 -0.99 -6.84 12.69
C VAL A 76 -2.06 -7.62 11.94
N THR A 77 -1.62 -8.64 11.21
CA THR A 77 -2.51 -9.64 10.58
C THR A 77 -1.71 -10.89 10.23
N THR A 78 -2.37 -11.90 9.67
CA THR A 78 -1.74 -13.15 9.24
C THR A 78 -2.17 -13.50 7.83
N LEU A 79 -1.20 -13.61 6.92
CA LEU A 79 -1.43 -13.96 5.53
C LEU A 79 -1.46 -15.49 5.36
N ARG A 80 -2.62 -16.03 4.99
CA ARG A 80 -2.85 -17.47 4.79
C ARG A 80 -2.71 -17.94 3.34
N ARG A 81 -2.72 -17.01 2.38
CA ARG A 81 -2.46 -17.25 0.96
C ARG A 81 -1.30 -16.36 0.53
N THR A 82 -0.13 -16.95 0.26
CA THR A 82 0.97 -16.24 -0.43
C THR A 82 1.47 -17.10 -1.58
N LYS A 83 1.97 -16.47 -2.65
CA LYS A 83 2.48 -17.21 -3.84
C LYS A 83 3.59 -18.22 -3.49
N THR A 84 4.24 -18.09 -2.34
CA THR A 84 5.32 -18.95 -1.86
C THR A 84 4.87 -20.10 -0.94
N SER A 85 3.58 -20.23 -0.62
CA SER A 85 3.04 -21.39 0.10
C SER A 85 2.69 -22.49 -0.89
N GLY A 86 3.71 -23.12 -1.49
CA GLY A 86 3.53 -24.34 -2.27
C GLY A 86 2.96 -25.48 -1.40
N PRO A 87 2.41 -26.54 -2.01
CA PRO A 87 1.70 -27.63 -1.31
C PRO A 87 2.46 -28.29 -0.16
N ASN A 88 3.79 -28.14 -0.13
CA ASN A 88 4.70 -28.88 0.76
C ASN A 88 5.47 -27.99 1.77
N ARG A 89 5.08 -26.71 1.98
CA ARG A 89 5.81 -25.82 2.90
C ARG A 89 5.15 -25.74 4.29
N ARG A 90 5.97 -25.89 5.33
CA ARG A 90 5.60 -26.05 6.76
C ARG A 90 4.94 -24.81 7.41
N ILE A 91 5.07 -23.64 6.79
CA ILE A 91 4.51 -22.37 7.30
C ILE A 91 3.40 -21.92 6.33
N LYS A 92 2.16 -22.20 6.71
CA LYS A 92 0.94 -21.82 5.97
C LYS A 92 0.48 -20.39 6.27
N GLU A 93 1.07 -19.77 7.29
CA GLU A 93 0.64 -18.50 7.86
C GLU A 93 1.85 -17.57 7.99
N MET A 94 1.82 -16.43 7.30
CA MET A 94 2.87 -15.42 7.38
C MET A 94 2.38 -14.24 8.24
N PRO A 95 2.92 -14.04 9.45
CA PRO A 95 2.54 -12.90 10.26
C PRO A 95 3.05 -11.61 9.59
N LEU A 96 2.20 -10.59 9.60
CA LEU A 96 2.53 -9.24 9.15
C LEU A 96 2.43 -8.30 10.35
N CYS A 97 3.42 -7.43 10.49
CA CYS A 97 3.44 -6.37 11.50
C CYS A 97 4.04 -5.10 10.90
N VAL A 98 3.30 -3.99 10.95
CA VAL A 98 3.80 -2.64 10.64
C VAL A 98 3.66 -1.79 11.90
N SER A 99 4.76 -1.20 12.37
CA SER A 99 4.79 -0.36 13.56
C SER A 99 4.36 1.07 13.23
N GLU A 100 3.74 1.79 14.17
CA GLU A 100 3.52 3.24 14.07
C GLU A 100 4.82 4.04 13.92
N ALA A 101 5.96 3.48 14.36
CA ALA A 101 7.28 4.05 14.13
C ALA A 101 7.76 3.94 12.67
N ALA A 102 7.00 3.27 11.80
CA ALA A 102 7.29 3.12 10.38
C ALA A 102 6.66 4.28 9.59
N PHE A 103 7.26 5.46 9.66
CA PHE A 103 6.83 6.66 8.95
C PHE A 103 8.02 7.45 8.44
N PHE A 104 7.79 8.35 7.49
CA PHE A 104 8.79 9.31 7.04
C PHE A 104 8.52 10.72 7.58
N GLU A 105 7.27 11.17 7.54
CA GLU A 105 6.90 12.53 7.96
C GLU A 105 5.93 12.54 9.13
N ASN A 106 4.80 11.82 9.03
CA ASN A 106 3.77 11.89 10.06
C ASN A 106 3.30 10.49 10.50
N PRO A 107 3.50 10.09 11.77
CA PRO A 107 3.17 8.75 12.26
C PRO A 107 1.66 8.43 12.23
N ALA A 108 0.79 9.43 12.12
CA ALA A 108 -0.65 9.24 12.10
C ALA A 108 -1.15 8.46 10.85
N TRP A 109 -0.35 8.40 9.77
CA TRP A 109 -0.75 7.79 8.49
C TRP A 109 -1.28 6.36 8.68
N LEU A 110 -0.64 5.57 9.56
CA LEU A 110 -0.97 4.16 9.77
C LEU A 110 -2.33 4.01 10.44
N ARG A 111 -2.57 4.76 11.52
CA ARG A 111 -3.82 4.75 12.28
C ARG A 111 -4.96 5.32 11.46
N VAL A 112 -4.77 6.50 10.86
CA VAL A 112 -5.80 7.18 10.06
C VAL A 112 -6.26 6.29 8.91
N GLY A 113 -5.34 5.73 8.12
CA GLY A 113 -5.73 4.87 7.01
C GLY A 113 -6.42 3.57 7.44
N PHE A 114 -6.07 3.01 8.61
CA PHE A 114 -6.77 1.86 9.18
C PHE A 114 -8.20 2.21 9.60
N GLU A 115 -8.41 3.36 10.26
CA GLU A 115 -9.74 3.85 10.62
C GLU A 115 -10.61 4.12 9.38
N LEU A 116 -10.04 4.73 8.34
CA LEU A 116 -10.73 4.95 7.06
C LEU A 116 -11.14 3.63 6.40
N LEU A 117 -10.28 2.60 6.43
CA LEU A 117 -10.60 1.28 5.91
C LEU A 117 -11.79 0.66 6.67
N GLN A 118 -11.79 0.75 8.00
CA GLN A 118 -12.89 0.22 8.82
C GLN A 118 -14.20 0.94 8.54
N TRP A 119 -14.15 2.27 8.40
CA TRP A 119 -15.33 3.09 8.15
C TRP A 119 -15.93 2.84 6.76
N LEU A 120 -15.10 2.82 5.72
CA LEU A 120 -15.56 2.77 4.34
C LEU A 120 -15.89 1.34 3.86
N ALA A 121 -15.26 0.33 4.45
CA ALA A 121 -15.30 -1.03 3.94
C ALA A 121 -15.72 -2.05 5.02
N THR A 122 -16.90 -1.84 5.60
CA THR A 122 -17.51 -2.63 6.69
C THR A 122 -17.98 -4.03 6.30
N PHE A 123 -17.93 -4.39 5.02
CA PHE A 123 -18.41 -5.70 4.53
C PHE A 123 -17.33 -6.79 4.62
N GLY A 124 -17.76 -8.00 4.99
CA GLY A 124 -16.90 -9.18 5.04
C GLY A 124 -16.33 -9.55 3.68
N ARG A 125 -15.01 -9.72 3.60
CA ARG A 125 -14.28 -10.08 2.37
C ARG A 125 -12.93 -10.73 2.68
N ASP A 126 -12.39 -11.44 1.71
CA ASP A 126 -11.08 -12.10 1.80
C ASP A 126 -9.95 -11.38 1.05
N TYR A 127 -10.19 -10.13 0.67
CA TYR A 127 -9.22 -9.25 0.00
C TYR A 127 -9.19 -7.84 0.61
N LEU A 128 -8.05 -7.16 0.54
CA LEU A 128 -7.88 -5.86 1.21
C LEU A 128 -8.63 -4.74 0.49
N LEU A 129 -8.35 -4.57 -0.80
CA LEU A 129 -8.76 -3.45 -1.63
C LEU A 129 -9.90 -3.85 -2.57
N PRO A 130 -11.12 -3.35 -2.33
CA PRO A 130 -12.19 -3.40 -3.31
C PRO A 130 -11.97 -2.37 -4.42
N LYS A 131 -12.54 -2.62 -5.59
CA LYS A 131 -12.48 -1.71 -6.73
C LYS A 131 -13.08 -0.35 -6.37
N LEU A 132 -12.40 0.72 -6.75
CA LEU A 132 -12.91 2.08 -6.60
C LEU A 132 -13.87 2.43 -7.73
N LYS A 133 -14.93 3.15 -7.38
CA LYS A 133 -15.75 3.87 -8.37
C LYS A 133 -14.94 5.02 -8.99
N PRO A 134 -15.34 5.53 -10.18
CA PRO A 134 -14.61 6.61 -10.86
C PRO A 134 -14.40 7.90 -10.05
N ASN A 135 -15.23 8.15 -9.02
CA ASN A 135 -15.09 9.30 -8.13
C ASN A 135 -14.04 9.09 -7.00
N PHE A 136 -13.40 7.92 -6.94
CA PHE A 136 -12.43 7.51 -5.92
C PHE A 136 -12.91 7.57 -4.45
N ALA A 137 -14.16 7.94 -4.18
CA ALA A 137 -14.68 8.09 -2.82
C ALA A 137 -15.23 6.77 -2.27
N VAL A 138 -15.86 5.95 -3.12
CA VAL A 138 -16.65 4.79 -2.70
C VAL A 138 -16.13 3.51 -3.35
N PHE A 139 -16.22 2.42 -2.61
CA PHE A 139 -15.88 1.07 -3.06
C PHE A 139 -17.06 0.35 -3.72
N GLU A 140 -16.77 -0.42 -4.76
CA GLU A 140 -17.61 -1.48 -5.25
C GLU A 140 -17.30 -2.77 -4.47
N LYS A 141 -18.30 -3.61 -4.20
CA LYS A 141 -18.13 -4.91 -3.50
C LYS A 141 -17.49 -5.98 -4.39
N LYS A 142 -16.47 -5.60 -5.16
CA LYS A 142 -15.69 -6.46 -6.05
C LYS A 142 -14.21 -6.23 -5.74
N MET A 143 -13.41 -7.29 -5.77
CA MET A 143 -11.95 -7.16 -5.64
C MET A 143 -11.38 -6.31 -6.77
N ALA A 144 -10.47 -5.39 -6.44
CA ALA A 144 -9.75 -4.62 -7.42
C ALA A 144 -8.77 -5.50 -8.21
N GLU A 145 -8.85 -5.44 -9.53
CA GLU A 145 -7.93 -6.13 -10.41
C GLU A 145 -6.60 -5.36 -10.49
N TYR A 146 -5.56 -6.01 -11.05
CA TYR A 146 -4.25 -5.37 -11.16
C TYR A 146 -4.29 -4.05 -11.93
N ALA A 147 -5.05 -4.00 -13.03
CA ALA A 147 -5.25 -2.79 -13.83
C ALA A 147 -5.92 -1.67 -13.03
N ASP A 148 -6.93 -2.00 -12.20
CA ASP A 148 -7.59 -1.02 -11.34
C ASP A 148 -6.59 -0.43 -10.32
N VAL A 149 -5.78 -1.28 -9.67
CA VAL A 149 -4.77 -0.83 -8.70
C VAL A 149 -3.68 0.03 -9.34
N VAL A 150 -3.29 -0.26 -10.58
CA VAL A 150 -2.33 0.56 -11.34
C VAL A 150 -2.94 1.92 -11.70
N ALA A 151 -4.19 1.96 -12.16
CA ALA A 151 -4.87 3.22 -12.49
C ALA A 151 -4.99 4.13 -11.25
N VAL A 152 -5.43 3.58 -10.11
CA VAL A 152 -5.50 4.31 -8.84
C VAL A 152 -4.10 4.71 -8.36
N SER A 153 -3.10 3.85 -8.56
CA SER A 153 -1.71 4.17 -8.23
C SER A 153 -1.18 5.38 -8.99
N ALA A 154 -1.54 5.54 -10.27
CA ALA A 154 -1.17 6.71 -11.06
C ALA A 154 -1.88 7.96 -10.53
N ALA A 155 -3.17 7.87 -10.21
CA ALA A 155 -3.95 8.95 -9.62
C ALA A 155 -3.38 9.45 -8.29
N ILE A 156 -2.91 8.53 -7.43
CA ILE A 156 -2.21 8.88 -6.17
C ILE A 156 -0.89 9.60 -6.45
N LEU A 157 -0.10 9.11 -7.41
CA LEU A 157 1.20 9.72 -7.72
C LEU A 157 1.07 11.13 -8.30
N GLN A 158 0.00 11.40 -9.06
CA GLN A 158 -0.30 12.75 -9.54
C GLN A 158 -0.54 13.71 -8.38
N ARG A 159 -1.44 13.35 -7.45
CA ARG A 159 -1.76 14.18 -6.26
C ARG A 159 -0.58 14.35 -5.31
N ALA A 160 0.22 13.30 -5.17
CA ALA A 160 1.46 13.35 -4.41
C ALA A 160 2.46 14.35 -5.02
N CYS A 161 2.52 14.46 -6.35
CA CYS A 161 3.33 15.45 -7.05
C CYS A 161 2.81 16.87 -6.78
N ASP A 162 1.50 17.09 -6.87
CA ASP A 162 0.87 18.39 -6.62
C ASP A 162 1.12 18.86 -5.17
N SER A 163 1.04 17.93 -4.21
CA SER A 163 1.35 18.19 -2.79
C SER A 163 2.83 18.47 -2.52
N SER A 164 3.73 17.98 -3.37
CA SER A 164 5.18 18.23 -3.25
C SER A 164 5.60 19.58 -3.83
N ALA A 165 4.94 20.06 -4.88
CA ALA A 165 5.20 21.37 -5.48
C ALA A 165 4.94 22.53 -4.51
N LEU A 166 4.07 22.32 -3.50
CA LEU A 166 3.83 23.28 -2.43
C LEU A 166 5.04 23.47 -1.49
N LEU A 167 6.00 22.54 -1.46
CA LEU A 167 7.23 22.66 -0.67
C LEU A 167 8.28 23.54 -1.36
N ASP A 168 8.36 23.48 -2.68
CA ASP A 168 9.34 24.25 -3.46
C ASP A 168 9.02 25.76 -3.46
N GLY A 169 7.81 26.16 -3.06
CA GLY A 169 7.42 27.56 -2.87
C GLY A 169 7.55 28.08 -1.43
N ALA A 170 7.96 27.24 -0.48
CA ALA A 170 8.04 27.56 0.95
C ALA A 170 9.48 27.54 1.51
N LEU A 171 10.48 27.41 0.63
CA LEU A 171 11.91 27.57 0.90
C LEU A 171 12.47 28.73 0.07
#